data_AF-A0A7Z9VZR5-F1
#
_entry.id   AF-A0A7Z9VZR5-F1
#
_cell.length_a   1.000
_cell.length_b   1.000
_cell.length_c   1.000
_cell.angle_alpha   90.00
_cell.angle_beta   90.00
_cell.angle_gamma   90.00
#
_symmetry.space_group_name_H-M   'P 1'
#
loop_
_entity.id
_entity.type
_entity.pdbx_description
1 polymer ?
#
loop_
_entity_poly.entity_id
_entity_poly.type
_entity_poly.pdbx_seq_one_letter_code
_entity_poly.pdbx_strand_id
1 'polypeptide(L)'
;MTAMAAEAHRGGTVCGSACGDLNDTSLEHVPELIQKAEYADAYPTDFGARQGTTLADAMDNTARGGYFRTSPPTYPNSAWCTLTDPMPYDVQFIEYFYWGLVANLGMLGDRSPRVCADIESEWKLCTQSQFRATDTKLHAILTDPRFSLPQVAPDGSYR
;
A
#
# COMPACT_ATOMS: atom_id res chain seq x y z
N MET A 1 1.54 7.63 25.17
CA MET A 1 1.25 6.87 23.94
C MET A 1 -0.25 6.84 23.79
N THR A 2 -0.79 7.70 22.94
CA THR A 2 -2.20 7.67 22.56
C THR A 2 -2.35 6.52 21.57
N ALA A 3 -3.14 5.52 21.90
CA ALA A 3 -3.48 4.48 20.92
C ALA A 3 -4.21 5.18 19.76
N MET A 4 -3.67 5.06 18.54
CA MET A 4 -4.42 5.40 17.34
C MET A 4 -5.61 4.43 17.31
N ALA A 5 -6.82 4.92 17.55
CA ALA A 5 -8.01 4.14 17.29
C ALA A 5 -8.11 3.94 15.77
N ALA A 6 -8.28 2.70 15.32
CA ALA A 6 -8.66 2.42 13.94
C ALA A 6 -10.12 2.86 13.78
N GLU A 7 -10.33 4.09 13.31
CA GLU A 7 -11.67 4.67 13.13
C GLU A 7 -12.05 4.59 11.66
N ALA A 8 -13.17 3.92 11.37
CA ALA A 8 -13.76 3.92 10.03
C ALA A 8 -14.69 5.14 9.89
N HIS A 9 -14.41 6.01 8.93
CA HIS A 9 -15.18 7.20 8.64
C HIS A 9 -15.84 7.11 7.26
N ARG A 10 -17.14 7.41 7.23
CA ARG A 10 -17.89 7.45 5.98
C ARG A 10 -17.27 8.49 5.03
N GLY A 11 -16.72 8.02 3.91
CA GLY A 11 -16.05 8.90 2.94
C GLY A 11 -14.72 9.49 3.44
N GLY A 12 -14.15 8.94 4.53
CA GLY A 12 -12.84 9.35 5.02
C GLY A 12 -11.73 9.15 3.99
N THR A 13 -10.65 9.91 4.17
CA THR A 13 -9.47 9.87 3.31
C THR A 13 -8.23 9.51 4.13
N VAL A 14 -7.17 9.06 3.48
CA VAL A 14 -5.91 8.61 4.15
C VAL A 14 -5.20 9.73 4.92
N CYS A 15 -5.41 10.99 4.53
CA CYS A 15 -4.67 12.16 5.03
C CYS A 15 -5.52 13.08 5.92
N GLY A 16 -6.82 12.78 6.07
CA GLY A 16 -7.76 13.58 6.84
C GLY A 16 -7.74 15.07 6.50
N SER A 17 -7.57 15.91 7.53
CA SER A 17 -7.78 17.36 7.42
C SER A 17 -6.81 18.04 6.46
N ALA A 18 -5.61 17.46 6.26
CA ALA A 18 -4.67 17.90 5.24
C ALA A 18 -5.25 17.81 3.81
N CYS A 19 -6.11 16.81 3.58
CA CYS A 19 -6.85 16.63 2.33
C CYS A 19 -8.27 17.17 2.34
N GLY A 20 -8.73 17.73 3.46
CA GLY A 20 -10.02 18.40 3.61
C GLY A 20 -11.14 17.55 4.22
N ASP A 21 -10.86 16.33 4.65
CA ASP A 21 -11.86 15.38 5.17
C ASP A 21 -11.39 14.72 6.50
N LEU A 22 -12.08 13.70 7.00
CA LEU A 22 -11.68 12.95 8.20
C LEU A 22 -10.64 11.86 7.85
N ASN A 23 -9.61 11.68 8.69
CA ASN A 23 -8.59 10.64 8.49
C ASN A 23 -9.17 9.28 8.89
N ASP A 24 -9.29 8.35 7.94
CA ASP A 24 -9.73 6.98 8.18
C ASP A 24 -8.54 6.02 8.21
N THR A 25 -8.01 5.79 9.40
CA THR A 25 -6.90 4.86 9.65
C THR A 25 -7.28 3.39 9.47
N SER A 26 -8.58 3.07 9.36
CA SER A 26 -9.02 1.72 9.04
C SER A 26 -8.77 1.36 7.57
N LEU A 27 -8.66 2.35 6.68
CA LEU A 27 -8.29 2.14 5.28
C LEU A 27 -6.88 1.54 5.14
N GLU A 28 -6.00 1.83 6.08
CA GLU A 28 -4.65 1.27 6.17
C GLU A 28 -4.66 -0.05 6.95
N HIS A 29 -4.97 -0.01 8.23
CA HIS A 29 -4.72 -1.16 9.11
C HIS A 29 -5.61 -2.39 8.83
N VAL A 30 -6.82 -2.24 8.25
CA VAL A 30 -7.67 -3.41 7.96
C VAL A 30 -7.10 -4.25 6.81
N PRO A 31 -6.74 -3.67 5.64
CA PRO A 31 -5.99 -4.39 4.62
C PRO A 31 -4.71 -5.04 5.14
N GLU A 32 -3.96 -4.39 6.03
CA GLU A 32 -2.75 -4.95 6.62
C GLU A 32 -3.02 -6.20 7.45
N LEU A 33 -4.09 -6.20 8.26
CA LEU A 33 -4.50 -7.36 9.04
C LEU A 33 -4.87 -8.54 8.15
N ILE A 34 -5.66 -8.29 7.10
CA ILE A 34 -6.07 -9.32 6.14
C ILE A 34 -4.85 -9.86 5.38
N GLN A 35 -3.90 -9.00 5.02
CA GLN A 35 -2.65 -9.39 4.39
C GLN A 35 -1.87 -10.35 5.31
N LYS A 36 -1.63 -9.93 6.57
CA LYS A 36 -0.81 -10.67 7.54
C LYS A 36 -1.43 -11.98 7.97
N ALA A 37 -2.75 -12.00 8.19
CA ALA A 37 -3.45 -13.11 8.81
C ALA A 37 -4.08 -14.08 7.80
N GLU A 38 -4.44 -13.61 6.60
CA GLU A 38 -5.19 -14.44 5.65
C GLU A 38 -4.42 -14.67 4.36
N TYR A 39 -3.98 -13.63 3.66
CA TYR A 39 -3.31 -13.79 2.36
C TYR A 39 -1.98 -14.53 2.49
N ALA A 40 -1.17 -14.20 3.50
CA ALA A 40 0.11 -14.88 3.73
C ALA A 40 -0.06 -16.39 4.02
N ASP A 41 -1.16 -16.79 4.66
CA ASP A 41 -1.45 -18.19 4.99
C ASP A 41 -2.11 -18.94 3.83
N ALA A 42 -3.04 -18.30 3.12
CA ALA A 42 -3.73 -18.89 1.97
C ALA A 42 -2.84 -19.02 0.73
N TYR A 43 -1.92 -18.06 0.53
CA TYR A 43 -1.04 -17.96 -0.63
C TYR A 43 0.41 -17.71 -0.22
N PRO A 44 1.06 -18.64 0.50
CA PRO A 44 2.38 -18.43 1.12
C PRO A 44 3.52 -18.23 0.11
N THR A 45 3.32 -18.66 -1.14
CA THR A 45 4.27 -18.42 -2.25
C THR A 45 4.13 -17.02 -2.87
N ASP A 46 2.99 -16.36 -2.68
CA ASP A 46 2.70 -15.08 -3.31
C ASP A 46 2.76 -13.94 -2.29
N PHE A 47 2.19 -14.13 -1.10
CA PHE A 47 2.02 -13.10 -0.06
C PHE A 47 2.82 -13.35 1.22
N GLY A 48 3.67 -14.38 1.26
CA GLY A 48 4.60 -14.56 2.38
C GLY A 48 5.65 -13.46 2.41
N ALA A 49 5.84 -12.81 3.56
CA ALA A 49 6.79 -11.72 3.76
C ALA A 49 8.25 -12.22 3.84
N ARG A 50 8.74 -12.84 2.76
CA ARG A 50 10.10 -13.37 2.61
C ARG A 50 10.52 -13.30 1.14
N GLN A 51 11.83 -13.25 0.90
CA GLN A 51 12.38 -13.24 -0.46
C GLN A 51 11.90 -14.44 -1.30
N GLY A 52 11.73 -14.20 -2.60
CA GLY A 52 11.30 -15.21 -3.56
C GLY A 52 9.80 -15.51 -3.55
N THR A 53 8.99 -14.73 -2.81
CA THR A 53 7.54 -14.70 -3.04
C THR A 53 7.19 -13.70 -4.11
N THR A 54 6.05 -13.91 -4.79
CA THR A 54 5.61 -13.06 -5.91
C THR A 54 5.55 -11.57 -5.52
N LEU A 55 5.01 -11.25 -4.35
CA LEU A 55 4.90 -9.88 -3.86
C LEU A 55 6.25 -9.32 -3.39
N ALA A 56 7.11 -10.14 -2.77
CA ALA A 56 8.47 -9.73 -2.39
C ALA A 56 9.28 -9.35 -3.62
N ASP A 57 9.20 -10.15 -4.68
CA ASP A 57 9.93 -9.91 -5.91
C ASP A 57 9.43 -8.69 -6.67
N ALA A 58 8.16 -8.30 -6.51
CA ALA A 58 7.64 -7.04 -7.01
C ALA A 58 8.22 -5.86 -6.20
N MET A 59 8.15 -5.93 -4.88
CA MET A 59 8.69 -4.90 -3.98
C MET A 59 10.20 -4.68 -4.21
N ASP A 60 10.98 -5.74 -4.03
CA ASP A 60 12.44 -5.70 -4.01
C ASP A 60 13.00 -5.30 -5.38
N ASN A 61 12.52 -5.91 -6.46
CA ASN A 61 13.14 -5.74 -7.78
C ASN A 61 12.54 -4.58 -8.60
N THR A 62 11.33 -4.13 -8.28
CA THR A 62 10.61 -3.14 -9.10
C THR A 62 10.33 -1.85 -8.36
N ALA A 63 10.10 -1.88 -7.04
CA ALA A 63 9.68 -0.70 -6.29
C ALA A 63 10.80 0.08 -5.62
N ARG A 64 11.70 -0.66 -4.94
CA ARG A 64 12.70 -0.07 -4.03
C ARG A 64 14.16 -0.36 -4.40
N GLY A 65 14.40 -1.14 -5.45
CA GLY A 65 15.73 -1.34 -6.03
C GLY A 65 16.65 -2.29 -5.26
N GLY A 66 16.09 -3.19 -4.45
CA GLY A 66 16.83 -4.24 -3.76
C GLY A 66 16.11 -4.80 -2.55
N TYR A 67 16.70 -5.86 -1.99
CA TYR A 67 16.29 -6.40 -0.70
C TYR A 67 16.91 -5.61 0.45
N PHE A 68 16.08 -5.22 1.41
CA PHE A 68 16.50 -4.54 2.62
C PHE A 68 15.86 -5.17 3.86
N ARG A 69 16.66 -5.81 4.72
CA ARG A 69 16.16 -6.40 5.98
C ARG A 69 15.47 -5.36 6.87
N THR A 70 16.00 -4.14 6.87
CA THR A 70 15.43 -2.95 7.50
C THR A 70 15.50 -1.81 6.49
N SER A 71 14.51 -0.92 6.45
CA SER A 71 14.49 0.23 5.53
C SER A 71 15.86 0.94 5.58
N PRO A 72 16.54 1.13 4.43
CA PRO A 72 17.81 1.82 4.40
C PRO A 72 17.60 3.33 4.63
N PRO A 73 18.60 4.04 5.17
CA PRO A 73 18.55 5.50 5.28
C PRO A 73 18.54 6.20 3.93
N THR A 74 18.89 5.49 2.85
CA THR A 74 18.85 6.00 1.47
C THR A 74 18.56 4.85 0.53
N TYR A 75 17.56 5.03 -0.32
CA TYR A 75 17.22 4.09 -1.39
C TYR A 75 17.96 4.44 -2.69
N PRO A 76 18.13 3.49 -3.62
CA PRO A 76 18.59 3.80 -4.97
C PRO A 76 17.74 4.88 -5.64
N ASN A 77 18.33 5.73 -6.49
CA ASN A 77 17.62 6.83 -7.16
C ASN A 77 16.43 6.38 -8.02
N SER A 78 16.43 5.13 -8.49
CA SER A 78 15.34 4.53 -9.24
C SER A 78 14.15 4.11 -8.38
N ALA A 79 14.27 4.14 -7.05
CA ALA A 79 13.20 3.77 -6.14
C ALA A 79 12.07 4.81 -6.16
N TRP A 80 10.84 4.29 -6.13
CA TRP A 80 9.63 5.09 -6.06
C TRP A 80 8.75 4.73 -4.84
N CYS A 81 9.07 3.61 -4.18
CA CYS A 81 8.60 3.24 -2.85
C CYS A 81 9.79 3.36 -1.88
N THR A 82 9.75 4.36 -0.99
CA THR A 82 10.86 4.77 -0.12
C THR A 82 10.37 5.01 1.31
N LEU A 83 10.09 3.94 2.04
CA LEU A 83 9.59 4.01 3.42
C LEU A 83 10.59 4.75 4.31
N THR A 84 10.17 5.89 4.89
CA THR A 84 11.09 6.87 5.49
C THR A 84 11.55 6.48 6.89
N ASP A 85 10.72 5.71 7.61
CA ASP A 85 11.07 5.20 8.94
C ASP A 85 11.85 3.87 8.87
N PRO A 86 12.78 3.62 9.83
CA PRO A 86 13.45 2.34 9.96
C PRO A 86 12.47 1.23 10.35
N MET A 87 12.05 0.42 9.38
CA MET A 87 11.07 -0.65 9.58
C MET A 87 11.64 -2.02 9.22
N PRO A 88 11.27 -3.12 9.92
CA PRO A 88 11.65 -4.47 9.53
C PRO A 88 10.97 -4.89 8.21
N TYR A 89 11.55 -5.87 7.51
CA TYR A 89 11.13 -6.31 6.17
C TYR A 89 9.64 -6.66 6.07
N ASP A 90 9.09 -7.33 7.08
CA ASP A 90 7.69 -7.75 7.11
C ASP A 90 6.73 -6.56 7.14
N VAL A 91 7.10 -5.50 7.85
CA VAL A 91 6.32 -4.25 7.86
C VAL A 91 6.45 -3.54 6.51
N GLN A 92 7.67 -3.45 5.95
CA GLN A 92 7.87 -2.84 4.63
C GLN A 92 7.07 -3.56 3.52
N PHE A 93 6.96 -4.89 3.61
CA PHE A 93 6.19 -5.72 2.69
C PHE A 93 4.70 -5.42 2.74
N ILE A 94 4.17 -5.17 3.93
CA ILE A 94 2.76 -4.85 4.17
C ILE A 94 2.44 -3.45 3.67
N GLU A 95 3.29 -2.48 4.00
CA GLU A 95 3.19 -1.10 3.50
C GLU A 95 3.13 -1.08 1.97
N TYR A 96 4.04 -1.80 1.30
CA TYR A 96 4.06 -1.91 -0.15
C TYR A 96 2.75 -2.48 -0.72
N PHE A 97 2.20 -3.51 -0.08
CA PHE A 97 0.91 -4.08 -0.47
C PHE A 97 -0.23 -3.07 -0.30
N TYR A 98 -0.30 -2.41 0.86
CA TYR A 98 -1.31 -1.40 1.17
C TYR A 98 -1.27 -0.25 0.17
N TRP A 99 -0.11 0.40 -0.01
CA TRP A 99 0.05 1.51 -0.94
C TRP A 99 -0.36 1.14 -2.37
N GLY A 100 0.04 -0.05 -2.83
CA GLY A 100 -0.37 -0.55 -4.13
C GLY A 100 -1.88 -0.76 -4.24
N LEU A 101 -2.51 -1.33 -3.21
CA LEU A 101 -3.94 -1.57 -3.19
C LEU A 101 -4.72 -0.26 -3.28
N VAL A 102 -4.41 0.73 -2.44
CA VAL A 102 -5.13 2.02 -2.46
C VAL A 102 -4.84 2.84 -3.72
N ALA A 103 -3.65 2.75 -4.28
CA ALA A 103 -3.33 3.34 -5.59
C ALA A 103 -4.13 2.66 -6.71
N ASN A 104 -4.22 1.32 -6.71
CA ASN A 104 -5.01 0.56 -7.67
C ASN A 104 -6.51 0.88 -7.57
N LEU A 105 -7.01 1.12 -6.36
CA LEU A 105 -8.41 1.49 -6.12
C LEU A 105 -8.70 2.97 -6.42
N GLY A 106 -7.69 3.78 -6.77
CA GLY A 106 -7.86 5.21 -7.05
C GLY A 106 -8.21 6.04 -5.81
N MET A 107 -7.80 5.58 -4.62
CA MET A 107 -8.14 6.25 -3.36
C MET A 107 -7.18 7.40 -3.00
N LEU A 108 -6.03 7.45 -3.68
CA LEU A 108 -5.00 8.48 -3.51
C LEU A 108 -5.33 9.73 -4.34
N GLY A 109 -4.47 10.15 -5.26
CA GLY A 109 -4.59 11.41 -6.00
C GLY A 109 -5.84 11.54 -6.86
N ASP A 110 -6.44 10.43 -7.30
CA ASP A 110 -7.68 10.46 -8.10
C ASP A 110 -8.89 10.91 -7.26
N ARG A 111 -8.90 10.62 -5.96
CA ARG A 111 -9.97 11.01 -5.03
C ARG A 111 -9.58 12.18 -4.13
N SER A 112 -8.31 12.26 -3.77
CA SER A 112 -7.75 13.20 -2.80
C SER A 112 -6.48 13.86 -3.36
N PRO A 113 -6.54 14.75 -4.37
CA PRO A 113 -5.35 15.27 -5.07
C PRO A 113 -4.25 15.87 -4.16
N ARG A 114 -4.63 16.40 -2.98
CA ARG A 114 -3.69 16.95 -2.01
C ARG A 114 -2.78 15.90 -1.37
N VAL A 115 -3.23 14.65 -1.27
CA VAL A 115 -2.48 13.56 -0.62
C VAL A 115 -1.14 13.32 -1.30
N CYS A 116 -1.04 13.60 -2.61
CA CYS A 116 0.16 13.32 -3.38
C CYS A 116 1.40 14.00 -2.80
N ALA A 117 1.26 15.25 -2.35
CA ALA A 117 2.37 15.99 -1.77
C ALA A 117 2.75 15.48 -0.38
N ASP A 118 1.77 14.97 0.38
CA ASP A 118 1.99 14.47 1.73
C ASP A 118 2.70 13.10 1.73
N ILE A 119 2.47 12.27 0.70
CA ILE A 119 2.99 10.91 0.61
C ILE A 119 4.21 10.78 -0.33
N GLU A 120 4.58 11.83 -1.08
CA GLU A 120 5.59 11.75 -2.15
C GLU A 120 6.96 11.24 -1.67
N SER A 121 7.32 11.51 -0.41
CA SER A 121 8.57 11.02 0.19
C SER A 121 8.60 9.50 0.38
N GLU A 122 7.45 8.84 0.41
CA GLU A 122 7.30 7.40 0.62
C GLU A 122 6.77 6.68 -0.61
N TRP A 123 5.82 7.27 -1.33
CA TRP A 123 5.14 6.68 -2.47
C TRP A 123 4.90 7.70 -3.58
N LYS A 124 5.59 7.52 -4.72
CA LYS A 124 5.51 8.47 -5.85
C LYS A 124 4.34 8.23 -6.81
N LEU A 125 3.73 7.04 -6.80
CA LEU A 125 2.71 6.62 -7.77
C LEU A 125 1.30 7.03 -7.31
N CYS A 126 1.02 8.34 -7.32
CA CYS A 126 -0.16 8.89 -6.65
C CYS A 126 -1.50 8.63 -7.37
N THR A 127 -1.53 8.44 -8.68
CA THR A 127 -2.77 8.13 -9.42
C THR A 127 -2.83 6.67 -9.85
N GLN A 128 -4.03 6.14 -10.04
CA GLN A 128 -4.27 4.80 -10.59
C GLN A 128 -3.58 4.63 -11.96
N SER A 129 -3.55 5.68 -12.78
CA SER A 129 -2.86 5.67 -14.08
C SER A 129 -1.34 5.58 -13.94
N GLN A 130 -0.73 6.34 -13.03
CA GLN A 130 0.70 6.26 -12.73
C GLN A 130 1.07 4.87 -12.18
N PHE A 131 0.30 4.39 -11.21
CA PHE A 131 0.49 3.07 -10.61
C PHE A 131 0.49 1.95 -11.66
N ARG A 132 -0.56 1.90 -12.50
CA ARG A 132 -0.71 0.89 -13.57
C ARG A 132 0.40 0.93 -14.60
N ALA A 133 0.90 2.13 -14.92
CA ALA A 133 1.95 2.31 -15.91
C ALA A 133 3.34 1.93 -15.37
N THR A 134 3.58 2.05 -14.07
CA THR A 134 4.90 1.84 -13.46
C THR A 134 5.02 0.48 -12.77
N ASP A 135 4.16 0.15 -11.82
CA ASP A 135 4.24 -1.12 -11.08
C ASP A 135 3.32 -2.18 -11.69
N THR A 136 3.70 -2.62 -12.89
CA THR A 136 2.96 -3.64 -13.64
C THR A 136 2.89 -4.99 -12.91
N LYS A 137 3.88 -5.30 -12.06
CA LYS A 137 3.91 -6.55 -11.27
C LYS A 137 2.91 -6.50 -10.13
N LEU A 138 2.93 -5.44 -9.32
CA LEU A 138 1.95 -5.31 -8.24
C LEU A 138 0.54 -5.18 -8.81
N HIS A 139 0.35 -4.43 -9.90
CA HIS A 139 -0.95 -4.37 -10.56
C HIS A 139 -1.44 -5.76 -11.01
N ALA A 140 -0.57 -6.60 -11.58
CA ALA A 140 -0.93 -7.96 -11.95
C ALA A 140 -1.33 -8.81 -10.73
N ILE A 141 -0.63 -8.68 -9.60
CA ILE A 141 -1.00 -9.34 -8.33
C ILE A 141 -2.37 -8.85 -7.86
N LEU A 142 -2.58 -7.53 -7.81
CA LEU A 142 -3.80 -6.92 -7.27
C LEU A 142 -5.06 -7.16 -8.12
N THR A 143 -4.88 -7.50 -9.39
CA THR A 143 -5.98 -7.78 -10.33
C THR A 143 -6.11 -9.27 -10.67
N ASP A 144 -5.27 -10.12 -10.07
CA ASP A 144 -5.35 -11.56 -10.28
C ASP A 144 -6.63 -12.11 -9.63
N PRO A 145 -7.56 -12.70 -10.41
CA PRO A 145 -8.81 -13.22 -9.87
C PRO A 145 -8.59 -14.36 -8.87
N ARG A 146 -7.41 -15.03 -8.86
CA ARG A 146 -7.06 -16.05 -7.87
C ARG A 146 -7.13 -15.52 -6.44
N PHE A 147 -6.80 -14.25 -6.23
CA PHE A 147 -6.68 -13.68 -4.89
C PHE A 147 -7.96 -12.98 -4.39
N SER A 148 -8.97 -12.80 -5.25
CA SER A 148 -10.25 -12.16 -4.87
C SER A 148 -10.08 -10.82 -4.13
N LEU A 149 -9.04 -10.05 -4.51
CA LEU A 149 -8.74 -8.75 -3.90
C LEU A 149 -9.81 -7.71 -4.26
N PRO A 150 -10.04 -6.69 -3.40
CA PRO A 150 -10.97 -5.61 -3.70
C PRO A 150 -10.65 -4.93 -5.03
N GLN A 151 -11.67 -4.79 -5.87
CA GLN A 151 -11.57 -4.09 -7.17
C GLN A 151 -12.34 -2.76 -7.18
N VAL A 152 -13.04 -2.44 -6.09
CA VAL A 152 -13.87 -1.24 -5.95
C VAL A 152 -13.51 -0.59 -4.62
N ALA A 153 -13.21 0.72 -4.67
CA ALA A 153 -12.91 1.49 -3.47
C ALA A 153 -14.14 1.56 -2.55
N PRO A 154 -13.96 1.54 -1.22
CA PRO A 154 -15.05 1.82 -0.31
C PRO A 154 -15.63 3.22 -0.56
N ASP A 155 -16.95 3.31 -0.56
CA ASP A 155 -17.71 4.55 -0.76
C ASP A 155 -18.50 4.97 0.49
N GLY A 156 -18.43 4.16 1.56
CA GLY A 156 -19.15 4.37 2.80
C GLY A 156 -20.67 4.10 2.72
N SER A 157 -21.14 3.39 1.69
CA SER A 157 -22.54 3.02 1.50
C SER A 157 -22.72 1.50 1.48
N TYR A 158 -22.68 0.89 2.67
CA TYR A 158 -22.85 -0.55 2.85
C TYR A 158 -24.33 -0.93 2.98
N ARG A 159 -24.74 -2.08 2.42
CA ARG A 159 -26.12 -2.59 2.42
C ARG A 159 -26.21 -3.95 3.10
#